data_AF-A0A521Y0W4-F1
#
_entry.id   AF-A0A521Y0W4-F1
#
_cell.length_a   1.000
_cell.length_b   1.000
_cell.length_c   1.000
_cell.angle_alpha   90.00
_cell.angle_beta   90.00
_cell.angle_gamma   90.00
#
_symmetry.space_group_name_H-M   'P 1'
#
loop_
_entity.id
_entity.type
_entity.pdbx_description
1 polymer ?
#
loop_
_entity_poly.entity_id
_entity_poly.type
_entity_poly.pdbx_seq_one_letter_code
_entity_poly.pdbx_strand_id
1 'polypeptide(L)'
;MPHQYVASDSTTGLQVQVTGDFPEDPDDRVRIARTTNLFTRLMATVLSTTNDTERRERFRAIETQLEVAEALIRGDLTEVQRLIRETLRAMGISDEQLREVQQQLREQLRTIGGDSLAGMLGLDDLPPDPDAPPEEPST
;
A
#
# COMPACT_ATOMS: atom_id res chain seq x y z
N MET A 1 -11.53 29.07 -12.65
CA MET A 1 -12.13 28.62 -11.37
C MET A 1 -11.75 27.16 -11.20
N PRO A 2 -11.20 26.74 -10.06
CA PRO A 2 -10.92 25.33 -9.82
C PRO A 2 -12.20 24.52 -9.94
N HIS A 3 -12.10 23.31 -10.48
CA HIS A 3 -13.22 22.39 -10.50
C HIS A 3 -13.53 21.93 -9.08
N GLN A 4 -14.80 21.65 -8.82
CA GLN A 4 -15.28 21.19 -7.51
C GLN A 4 -16.13 19.94 -7.68
N TYR A 5 -15.87 18.95 -6.83
CA TYR A 5 -16.73 17.79 -6.62
C TYR A 5 -17.08 17.70 -5.14
N VAL A 6 -18.35 17.37 -4.83
CA VAL A 6 -18.83 17.17 -3.46
C VAL A 6 -19.50 15.81 -3.38
N ALA A 7 -19.09 15.01 -2.41
CA ALA A 7 -19.77 13.79 -2.01
C ALA A 7 -20.35 13.98 -0.60
N SER A 8 -21.52 13.41 -0.36
CA SER A 8 -22.23 13.54 0.92
C SER A 8 -22.80 12.21 1.36
N ASP A 9 -22.74 11.92 2.65
CA ASP A 9 -23.47 10.83 3.29
C ASP A 9 -24.64 11.38 4.11
N SER A 10 -25.86 10.97 3.77
CA SER A 10 -27.09 11.48 4.41
C SER A 10 -27.31 10.95 5.82
N THR A 11 -26.72 9.79 6.16
CA THR A 11 -26.91 9.15 7.46
C THR A 11 -26.14 9.89 8.55
N THR A 12 -24.90 10.26 8.25
CA THR A 12 -23.99 10.95 9.18
C THR A 12 -23.97 12.47 8.98
N GLY A 13 -24.50 12.96 7.86
CA GLY A 13 -24.41 14.37 7.46
C GLY A 13 -23.01 14.76 6.96
N LEU A 14 -22.09 13.80 6.82
CA LEU A 14 -20.73 14.03 6.36
C LEU A 14 -20.72 14.56 4.92
N GLN A 15 -19.89 15.57 4.65
CA GLN A 15 -19.59 16.04 3.31
C GLN A 15 -18.09 16.08 3.08
N VAL A 16 -17.66 15.62 1.91
CA VAL A 16 -16.28 15.71 1.44
C VAL A 16 -16.28 16.49 0.13
N GLN A 17 -15.48 17.55 0.11
CA GLN A 17 -15.30 18.39 -1.06
C GLN A 17 -13.89 18.23 -1.60
N VAL A 18 -13.77 17.96 -2.90
CA VAL A 18 -12.51 17.91 -3.63
C VAL A 18 -12.49 19.06 -4.61
N THR A 19 -11.45 19.88 -4.56
CA THR A 19 -11.24 21.02 -5.47
C THR A 19 -9.87 20.95 -6.11
N GLY A 20 -9.78 21.31 -7.40
CA GLY A 20 -8.51 21.39 -8.10
C GLY A 20 -8.67 21.50 -9.61
N ASP A 21 -7.57 21.30 -10.32
CA ASP A 21 -7.55 21.27 -11.79
C ASP A 21 -7.85 19.85 -12.27
N PHE A 22 -9.12 19.57 -12.56
CA PHE A 22 -9.51 18.24 -13.02
C PHE A 22 -9.12 18.02 -14.49
N PRO A 23 -8.65 16.81 -14.85
CA PRO A 23 -8.27 16.47 -16.21
C PRO A 23 -9.45 16.63 -17.18
N GLU A 24 -9.19 16.92 -18.46
CA GLU A 24 -10.26 17.07 -19.46
C GLU A 24 -10.97 15.74 -19.75
N ASP A 25 -10.25 14.63 -19.61
CA ASP A 25 -10.76 13.30 -19.87
C ASP A 25 -11.98 12.95 -18.98
N PRO A 26 -13.13 12.56 -19.57
CA PRO A 26 -14.32 12.22 -18.81
C PRO A 26 -14.15 11.01 -17.88
N ASP A 27 -13.38 10.00 -18.26
CA ASP A 27 -13.17 8.79 -17.45
C ASP A 27 -12.39 9.14 -16.19
N ASP A 28 -11.35 9.97 -16.30
CA ASP A 28 -10.60 10.45 -15.14
C ASP A 28 -11.49 11.24 -14.17
N ARG A 29 -12.38 12.10 -14.69
CA ARG A 29 -13.37 12.82 -13.86
C ARG A 29 -14.32 11.86 -13.14
N VAL A 30 -14.77 10.80 -13.81
CA VAL A 30 -15.58 9.74 -13.19
C VAL A 30 -14.79 9.01 -12.10
N ARG A 31 -13.49 8.78 -12.30
CA ARG A 31 -12.62 8.17 -11.27
C ARG A 31 -12.51 9.07 -10.04
N ILE A 32 -12.32 10.39 -10.21
CA ILE A 32 -12.31 11.34 -9.09
C ILE A 32 -13.62 11.25 -8.29
N ALA A 33 -14.77 11.29 -8.97
CA ALA A 33 -16.08 11.18 -8.32
C ALA A 33 -16.24 9.85 -7.58
N ARG A 34 -15.86 8.73 -8.21
CA ARG A 34 -15.95 7.40 -7.59
C ARG A 34 -15.06 7.27 -6.35
N THR A 35 -13.81 7.71 -6.44
CA THR A 35 -12.86 7.67 -5.31
C THR A 35 -13.34 8.55 -4.15
N THR A 36 -13.84 9.75 -4.44
CA THR A 36 -14.37 10.65 -3.41
C THR A 36 -15.59 10.06 -2.70
N ASN A 37 -16.50 9.41 -3.44
CA ASN A 37 -17.64 8.70 -2.84
C ASN A 37 -17.21 7.49 -1.99
N LEU A 38 -16.21 6.73 -2.45
CA LEU A 38 -15.65 5.62 -1.67
C LEU A 38 -15.09 6.11 -0.34
N PHE A 39 -14.27 7.17 -0.38
CA PHE A 39 -13.72 7.78 0.83
C PHE A 39 -14.81 8.32 1.75
N THR A 40 -15.82 9.01 1.20
CA THR A 40 -16.95 9.54 1.99
C THR A 40 -17.71 8.44 2.72
N ARG A 41 -17.99 7.31 2.04
CA ARG A 41 -18.65 6.15 2.66
C ARG A 41 -17.78 5.48 3.73
N LEU A 42 -16.48 5.37 3.47
CA LEU A 42 -15.52 4.84 4.44
C LEU A 42 -15.53 5.70 5.72
N MET A 43 -15.43 7.02 5.57
CA MET A 43 -15.47 7.96 6.69
C MET A 43 -16.80 7.94 7.43
N ALA A 44 -17.93 7.90 6.71
CA ALA A 44 -19.25 7.75 7.32
C ALA A 44 -19.38 6.46 8.15
N THR A 45 -18.78 5.36 7.67
CA THR A 45 -18.74 4.07 8.41
C THR A 45 -17.93 4.18 9.70
N VAL A 46 -16.84 4.93 9.71
CA VAL A 46 -16.07 5.16 10.94
C VAL A 46 -16.85 6.07 11.90
N LEU A 47 -17.45 7.15 11.39
CA LEU A 47 -18.22 8.08 12.20
C LEU A 47 -19.48 7.46 12.82
N SER A 48 -20.07 6.45 12.19
CA SER A 48 -21.20 5.70 12.77
C SER A 48 -20.78 4.73 13.87
N THR A 49 -19.47 4.55 14.13
CA THR A 49 -18.95 3.70 15.21
C THR A 49 -19.15 4.37 16.56
N THR A 50 -19.99 3.78 17.41
CA THR A 50 -20.37 4.37 18.71
C THR A 50 -19.28 4.26 19.77
N ASN A 51 -18.47 3.20 19.74
CA ASN A 51 -17.35 3.03 20.66
C ASN A 51 -16.17 3.92 20.26
N ASP A 52 -15.77 4.83 21.15
CA ASP A 52 -14.69 5.79 20.91
C ASP A 52 -13.32 5.15 20.68
N THR A 53 -12.99 4.09 21.42
CA THR A 53 -11.71 3.38 21.27
C THR A 53 -11.66 2.69 19.91
N GLU A 54 -12.70 1.93 19.56
CA GLU A 54 -12.81 1.25 18.28
C GLU A 54 -12.80 2.25 17.11
N ARG A 55 -13.49 3.39 17.25
CA ARG A 55 -13.51 4.45 16.25
C ARG A 55 -12.11 5.02 16.01
N ARG A 56 -11.33 5.27 17.07
CA ARG A 56 -9.94 5.75 16.96
C ARG A 56 -9.03 4.72 16.30
N GLU A 57 -9.19 3.44 16.61
CA GLU A 57 -8.44 2.36 15.97
C GLU A 57 -8.74 2.27 14.46
N ARG A 58 -10.02 2.37 14.09
CA ARG A 58 -10.44 2.40 12.68
C ARG A 58 -9.85 3.59 11.93
N PHE A 59 -9.80 4.78 12.55
CA PHE A 59 -9.14 5.94 11.94
C PHE A 59 -7.66 5.68 11.67
N ARG A 60 -6.92 5.20 12.69
CA ARG A 60 -5.49 4.86 12.52
C ARG A 60 -5.27 3.86 11.40
N ALA A 61 -6.10 2.83 11.32
CA ALA A 61 -6.00 1.82 10.27
C ALA A 61 -6.18 2.43 8.86
N ILE A 62 -7.13 3.35 8.70
CA ILE A 62 -7.37 4.04 7.42
C ILE A 62 -6.22 5.00 7.08
N GLU A 63 -5.74 5.76 8.06
CA GLU A 63 -4.60 6.67 7.91
C GLU A 63 -3.38 5.92 7.37
N THR A 64 -3.00 4.82 8.02
CA THR A 64 -1.89 3.96 7.56
C THR A 64 -2.12 3.45 6.14
N GLN A 65 -3.34 3.00 5.80
CA GLN A 65 -3.63 2.50 4.45
C GLN A 65 -3.50 3.60 3.39
N LEU A 66 -3.93 4.82 3.70
CA LEU A 66 -3.81 5.96 2.79
C LEU A 66 -2.36 6.40 2.61
N GLU A 67 -1.56 6.40 3.67
CA GLU A 67 -0.12 6.69 3.61
C GLU A 67 0.61 5.66 2.74
N VAL A 68 0.30 4.37 2.92
CA VAL A 68 0.89 3.29 2.10
C VAL A 68 0.48 3.44 0.63
N ALA A 69 -0.80 3.69 0.37
CA ALA A 69 -1.29 3.88 -1.00
C ALA A 69 -0.63 5.09 -1.68
N GLU A 70 -0.47 6.19 -0.95
CA GLU A 70 0.16 7.41 -1.44
C GLU A 70 1.66 7.19 -1.74
N ALA A 71 2.39 6.50 -0.86
CA ALA A 71 3.80 6.15 -1.09
C ALA A 71 3.96 5.23 -2.31
N LEU A 72 3.07 4.26 -2.49
CA LEU A 72 3.05 3.38 -3.67
C LEU A 72 2.81 4.15 -4.97
N ILE A 73 1.87 5.10 -4.97
CA ILE A 73 1.57 5.96 -6.13
C ILE A 73 2.79 6.84 -6.48
N ARG A 74 3.52 7.32 -5.46
CA ARG A 74 4.77 8.09 -5.64
C ARG A 74 5.97 7.23 -6.03
N GLY A 75 5.88 5.90 -5.94
CA GLY A 75 7.00 4.99 -6.16
C GLY A 75 8.03 4.98 -5.02
N ASP A 76 7.68 5.49 -3.83
CA ASP A 76 8.58 5.54 -2.67
C ASP A 76 8.55 4.22 -1.89
N LEU A 77 9.26 3.22 -2.41
CA LEU A 77 9.33 1.90 -1.77
C LEU A 77 10.02 1.92 -0.40
N THR A 78 10.89 2.90 -0.13
CA THR A 78 11.52 3.05 1.19
C THR A 78 10.48 3.47 2.23
N GLU A 79 9.62 4.40 1.88
CA GLU A 79 8.53 4.84 2.75
C GLU A 79 7.50 3.72 2.97
N VAL A 80 7.13 2.97 1.92
CA VAL A 80 6.27 1.78 2.05
C VAL A 80 6.85 0.78 3.06
N GLN A 81 8.15 0.48 2.96
CA GLN A 81 8.82 -0.43 3.90
C GLN A 81 8.86 0.12 5.33
N ARG A 82 8.96 1.45 5.50
CA ARG A 82 8.90 2.10 6.82
C ARG A 82 7.51 1.94 7.43
N LEU A 83 6.46 2.25 6.67
CA LEU A 83 5.06 2.17 7.10
C LEU A 83 4.64 0.74 7.44
N ILE A 84 5.03 -0.25 6.62
CA ILE A 84 4.76 -1.68 6.90
C ILE A 84 5.40 -2.12 8.22
N ARG A 85 6.67 -1.73 8.47
CA ARG A 85 7.35 -2.06 9.74
C ARG A 85 6.68 -1.41 10.94
N GLU A 86 6.27 -0.16 10.82
CA GLU A 86 5.54 0.56 11.87
C GLU A 86 4.20 -0.12 12.18
N THR A 87 3.47 -0.54 11.15
CA THR A 87 2.21 -1.28 11.28
C THR A 87 2.41 -2.62 11.99
N LEU A 88 3.41 -3.39 11.59
CA LEU A 88 3.72 -4.70 12.20
C LEU A 88 4.13 -4.55 13.68
N ARG A 89 4.93 -3.52 14.00
CA ARG A 89 5.27 -3.18 15.39
C ARG A 89 4.05 -2.78 16.22
N ALA A 90 3.13 -2.00 15.64
CA ALA A 90 1.89 -1.61 16.31
C ALA A 90 0.97 -2.82 16.60
N MET A 91 1.06 -3.88 15.80
CA MET A 91 0.39 -5.17 16.04
C MET A 91 1.16 -6.10 17.01
N GLY A 92 2.28 -5.64 17.59
CA GLY A 92 3.06 -6.39 18.57
C GLY A 92 4.08 -7.35 17.97
N ILE A 93 4.34 -7.30 16.65
CA ILE A 93 5.36 -8.11 15.99
C ILE A 93 6.72 -7.47 16.26
N SER A 94 7.62 -8.23 16.87
CA SER A 94 8.97 -7.74 17.17
C SER A 94 9.83 -7.61 15.91
N ASP A 95 10.89 -6.81 15.97
CA ASP A 95 11.86 -6.69 14.89
C ASP A 95 12.51 -8.04 14.52
N GLU A 96 12.63 -8.95 15.49
CA GLU A 96 13.10 -10.33 15.28
C GLU A 96 12.13 -11.11 14.37
N GLN A 97 10.84 -11.12 14.72
CA GLN A 97 9.79 -11.82 13.96
C GLN A 97 9.62 -11.22 12.56
N LEU A 98 9.81 -9.90 12.45
CA LEU A 98 9.83 -9.19 11.18
C LEU A 98 10.94 -9.69 10.25
N ARG A 99 12.15 -9.94 10.78
CA ARG A 99 13.27 -10.48 10.00
C ARG A 99 13.01 -11.92 9.57
N GLU A 100 12.39 -12.73 10.43
CA GLU A 100 11.99 -14.11 10.11
C GLU A 100 10.96 -14.15 8.97
N VAL A 101 9.93 -13.29 9.03
CA VAL A 101 8.92 -13.17 7.95
C VAL A 101 9.57 -12.71 6.64
N GLN A 102 10.51 -11.77 6.68
CA GLN A 102 11.26 -11.34 5.49
C GLN A 102 12.12 -12.47 4.89
N GLN A 103 12.77 -13.27 5.72
CA GLN A 103 13.54 -14.44 5.26
C GLN A 103 12.62 -15.47 4.60
N GLN A 104 11.49 -15.79 5.22
CA GLN A 104 10.51 -16.72 4.66
C GLN A 104 9.92 -16.23 3.33
N LEU A 105 9.61 -14.93 3.20
CA LEU A 105 9.13 -14.34 1.95
C LEU A 105 10.18 -14.43 0.83
N ARG A 106 11.45 -14.15 1.12
CA ARG A 106 12.54 -14.30 0.13
C ARG A 106 12.71 -15.74 -0.32
N GLU A 107 12.61 -16.68 0.61
CA GLU A 107 12.77 -18.11 0.33
C GLU A 107 11.58 -18.65 -0.49
N GLN A 108 10.37 -18.22 -0.18
CA GLN A 108 9.18 -18.52 -0.98
C GLN A 108 9.25 -17.87 -2.38
N LEU A 109 9.73 -16.64 -2.50
CA LEU A 109 9.91 -15.98 -3.79
C LEU A 109 10.99 -16.65 -4.65
N ARG A 110 12.08 -17.16 -4.05
CA ARG A 110 13.06 -18.02 -4.75
C ARG A 110 12.47 -19.35 -5.19
N THR A 111 11.61 -19.94 -4.36
CA THR A 111 10.93 -21.21 -4.65
C THR A 111 9.86 -21.06 -5.74
N ILE A 112 9.17 -19.91 -5.79
CA ILE A 112 8.11 -19.60 -6.76
C ILE A 112 8.69 -18.99 -8.05
N GLY A 113 9.80 -18.26 -7.96
CA GLY A 113 10.42 -17.50 -9.03
C GLY A 113 11.76 -18.07 -9.50
N GLY A 114 11.76 -19.33 -9.97
CA GLY A 114 12.88 -19.85 -10.76
C GLY A 114 13.11 -18.97 -11.99
N ASP A 115 14.30 -18.36 -12.06
CA ASP A 115 14.94 -17.59 -13.15
C ASP A 115 14.19 -16.43 -13.84
N SER A 116 12.87 -16.30 -13.78
CA SER A 116 12.15 -15.37 -14.66
C SER A 116 11.89 -13.98 -14.07
N LEU A 117 11.99 -13.79 -12.75
CA LEU A 117 11.71 -12.48 -12.10
C LEU A 117 12.99 -11.69 -11.74
N ALA A 118 14.14 -12.37 -11.63
CA ALA A 118 15.43 -11.73 -11.35
C ALA A 118 15.86 -10.80 -12.50
N GLY A 119 15.68 -11.25 -13.75
CA GLY A 119 15.95 -10.45 -14.94
C GLY A 119 14.98 -9.27 -15.14
N MET A 120 13.76 -9.34 -14.58
CA MET A 120 12.78 -8.24 -14.67
C MET A 120 13.07 -7.10 -13.66
N LEU A 121 13.77 -7.39 -12.56
CA LEU A 121 14.16 -6.43 -11.53
C LEU A 121 15.60 -5.90 -11.69
N GLY A 122 16.28 -6.24 -12.79
CA GLY A 122 17.63 -5.75 -13.10
C GLY A 122 18.70 -6.24 -12.11
N LEU A 123 18.52 -7.44 -11.54
CA LEU A 123 19.44 -8.04 -10.57
C LEU A 123 20.51 -8.92 -11.22
N ASP A 124 20.56 -8.99 -12.55
CA ASP A 124 21.52 -9.80 -13.32
C ASP A 124 22.99 -9.35 -13.17
N ASP A 125 23.25 -8.19 -12.55
CA ASP A 125 24.60 -7.64 -12.38
C ASP A 125 25.18 -7.85 -10.96
N LEU A 126 24.59 -8.77 -10.18
CA LEU A 126 25.19 -9.18 -8.92
C LEU A 126 26.37 -10.13 -9.17
N PRO A 127 27.54 -9.88 -8.52
CA PRO A 127 28.70 -10.74 -8.70
C PRO A 127 28.37 -12.18 -8.28
N PRO A 128 28.98 -13.18 -8.94
CA PRO A 128 28.70 -14.58 -8.67
C PRO A 128 28.99 -14.91 -7.20
N ASP A 129 28.08 -15.68 -6.61
CA ASP A 129 28.18 -16.16 -5.24
C ASP A 129 29.47 -17.01 -5.10
N PRO A 130 30.41 -16.63 -4.22
CA PRO A 130 31.67 -17.36 -4.04
C PRO A 130 31.46 -18.79 -3.52
N ASP A 131 30.27 -19.10 -2.98
CA ASP A 131 29.92 -20.43 -2.45
C ASP A 131 29.05 -21.25 -3.43
N ALA A 132 28.87 -20.79 -4.68
CA ALA A 132 28.16 -21.56 -5.70
C ALA A 132 28.96 -22.83 -6.06
N PRO A 133 28.35 -24.03 -6.03
CA PRO A 133 29.02 -25.25 -6.46
C PRO A 133 29.35 -25.15 -7.96
N PRO A 134 30.53 -25.63 -8.39
CA PRO A 134 30.95 -25.52 -9.78
C PRO A 134 29.98 -26.30 -10.68
N GLU A 135 29.47 -25.63 -11.73
CA GLU A 135 28.64 -26.29 -12.74
C GLU A 135 29.46 -27.39 -13.42
N GLU A 136 29.00 -28.63 -13.30
CA GLU A 136 29.63 -29.75 -13.99
C GLU A 136 29.43 -29.61 -15.51
N PRO A 137 30.47 -29.80 -16.32
CA PRO A 137 30.36 -29.68 -17.77
C PRO A 137 29.45 -30.79 -18.31
N SER A 138 28.32 -30.37 -18.86
CA SER A 138 27.41 -31.25 -19.59
C SER A 138 28.14 -31.85 -20.80
N THR A 139 28.17 -33.19 -20.87
CA THR A 139 28.73 -33.97 -21.99
C THR A 139 27.66 -34.23 -23.05
#